data_AF-A0A544ZJD9-F1
#
_entry.id   AF-A0A544ZJD9-F1
#
_cell.length_a   1.000
_cell.length_b   1.000
_cell.length_c   1.000
_cell.angle_alpha   90.00
_cell.angle_beta   90.00
_cell.angle_gamma   90.00
#
_symmetry.space_group_name_H-M   'P 1'
#
loop_
_entity.id
_entity.type
_entity.pdbx_description
1 polymer ?
#
loop_
_entity_poly.entity_id
_entity_poly.type
_entity_poly.pdbx_seq_one_letter_code
_entity_poly.pdbx_strand_id
1 'polypeptide(L)'
;MHATFGEVAAERRIASVPLSHVSVELGHLYMEDYEAGPDRLREQFRRVAPWLATVRSLWRERVPGGRARVSTCFLVDDYFSRFSTPAELVPMVLEAAAEHDLTIDYLARESACAQFEDAQSGGVELARLVEDRLVDDPPPETDGSRPPVKETGWLCNGSRSPRTTPMQAMGKTRPWEPPAQNAKRGHSIFVDVELWDERGPRRTWSCPFLAAVWQLLRLGLLRSDGQVPLPPVALDGDWPRDWGGLPAVVRLNPQAAPFSAYTTLSVLSPRFLPVELAVRTILSQVAVDDEVLRQVATRSESEGVRLEEELVDRISYVFV
;
A
#
# COMPACT_ATOMS: atom_id res chain seq x y z
N MET A 1 53.41 6.15 11.71
CA MET A 1 52.23 5.42 12.21
C MET A 1 51.07 6.40 12.12
N HIS A 2 50.30 6.36 11.04
CA HIS A 2 49.14 7.25 10.87
C HIS A 2 47.91 6.51 11.41
N ALA A 3 47.33 7.04 12.49
CA ALA A 3 46.06 6.57 13.00
C ALA A 3 44.94 7.17 12.14
N THR A 4 44.27 6.34 11.35
CA THR A 4 43.03 6.69 10.66
C THR A 4 41.90 6.59 11.66
N PHE A 5 41.30 7.74 12.00
CA PHE A 5 40.02 7.77 12.70
C PHE A 5 38.91 7.45 11.70
N GLY A 6 38.29 6.28 11.85
CA GLY A 6 37.04 5.92 11.19
C GLY A 6 35.93 6.00 12.22
N GLU A 7 34.88 6.77 11.93
CA GLU A 7 33.65 6.76 12.69
C GLU A 7 33.03 5.37 12.55
N VAL A 8 33.01 4.61 13.66
CA VAL A 8 32.24 3.36 13.75
C VAL A 8 30.77 3.78 13.86
N ALA A 9 30.18 4.19 12.73
CA ALA A 9 28.75 4.14 12.59
C ALA A 9 28.38 2.67 12.83
N ALA A 10 27.69 2.39 13.94
CA ALA A 10 27.08 1.09 14.12
C ALA A 10 26.22 0.84 12.89
N GLU A 11 26.65 -0.04 11.98
CA GLU A 11 25.88 -0.46 10.82
C GLU A 11 24.54 -0.98 11.36
N ARG A 12 23.50 -0.14 11.30
CA ARG A 12 22.17 -0.51 11.76
C ARG A 12 21.71 -1.65 10.87
N ARG A 13 21.65 -2.85 11.43
CA ARG A 13 21.24 -4.06 10.71
C ARG A 13 19.80 -3.90 10.23
N ILE A 14 19.60 -3.88 8.91
CA ILE A 14 18.28 -3.89 8.30
C ILE A 14 17.63 -5.25 8.53
N ALA A 15 16.52 -5.27 9.27
CA ALA A 15 15.78 -6.48 9.60
C ALA A 15 15.17 -7.12 8.35
N SER A 16 15.22 -8.45 8.26
CA SER A 16 14.50 -9.22 7.23
C SER A 16 13.11 -9.63 7.74
N VAL A 17 12.14 -9.77 6.84
CA VAL A 17 10.79 -10.31 7.16
C VAL A 17 10.58 -11.71 6.60
N PRO A 18 9.74 -12.55 7.24
CA PRO A 18 9.20 -13.74 6.60
C PRO A 18 8.28 -13.35 5.42
N LEU A 19 8.40 -14.05 4.29
CA LEU A 19 7.64 -13.74 3.07
C LEU A 19 6.78 -14.91 2.59
N SER A 20 5.51 -14.63 2.30
CA SER A 20 4.67 -15.43 1.42
C SER A 20 5.05 -15.21 -0.04
N HIS A 21 4.58 -16.07 -0.94
CA HIS A 21 4.76 -15.81 -2.37
C HIS A 21 3.77 -14.74 -2.85
N VAL A 22 2.55 -14.76 -2.33
CA VAL A 22 1.54 -13.73 -2.57
C VAL A 22 0.74 -13.45 -1.30
N SER A 23 0.46 -12.16 -1.07
CA SER A 23 -0.56 -11.69 -0.13
C SER A 23 -1.80 -11.32 -0.94
N VAL A 24 -2.97 -11.85 -0.58
CA VAL A 24 -4.23 -11.63 -1.30
C VAL A 24 -5.19 -10.83 -0.43
N GLU A 25 -5.56 -9.64 -0.89
CA GLU A 25 -6.60 -8.83 -0.24
C GLU A 25 -7.96 -9.25 -0.78
N LEU A 26 -8.79 -9.75 0.15
CA LEU A 26 -10.12 -10.29 -0.14
C LEU A 26 -11.20 -9.22 -0.22
N GLY A 27 -10.83 -7.96 0.03
CA GLY A 27 -11.71 -6.82 -0.09
C GLY A 27 -11.12 -5.60 0.58
N HIS A 28 -11.49 -4.45 0.03
CA HIS A 28 -11.38 -3.14 0.63
C HIS A 28 -12.78 -2.53 0.52
N LEU A 29 -13.43 -2.33 1.65
CA LEU A 29 -14.80 -1.83 1.70
C LEU A 29 -14.80 -0.38 2.13
N TYR A 30 -15.61 0.42 1.43
CA TYR A 30 -15.96 1.74 1.92
C TYR A 30 -17.15 1.64 2.87
N MET A 31 -17.35 2.72 3.63
CA MET A 31 -18.45 2.87 4.56
C MET A 31 -19.80 2.47 3.96
N GLU A 32 -20.09 2.85 2.73
CA GLU A 32 -21.40 2.62 2.10
C GLU A 32 -21.70 1.13 1.90
N ASP A 33 -20.68 0.27 1.79
CA ASP A 33 -20.90 -1.18 1.71
C ASP A 33 -21.24 -1.78 3.07
N TYR A 34 -20.75 -1.18 4.15
CA TYR A 34 -21.09 -1.62 5.50
C TYR A 34 -22.49 -1.14 5.91
N GLU A 35 -22.87 0.08 5.54
CA GLU A 35 -24.23 0.60 5.76
C GLU A 35 -25.30 -0.23 5.04
N ALA A 36 -24.95 -0.83 3.90
CA ALA A 36 -25.81 -1.76 3.18
C ALA A 36 -26.03 -3.10 3.90
N GLY A 37 -25.30 -3.37 4.99
CA GLY A 37 -25.50 -4.50 5.89
C GLY A 37 -24.82 -5.83 5.47
N PRO A 38 -24.99 -6.89 6.28
CA PRO A 38 -24.29 -8.17 6.12
C PRO A 38 -24.47 -8.84 4.74
N ASP A 39 -25.62 -8.67 4.10
CA ASP A 39 -25.90 -9.29 2.80
C ASP A 39 -25.01 -8.74 1.68
N ARG A 40 -24.60 -7.47 1.79
CA ARG A 40 -23.62 -6.87 0.88
C ARG A 40 -22.25 -7.53 1.02
N LEU A 41 -21.83 -7.80 2.25
CA LEU A 41 -20.57 -8.50 2.55
C LEU A 41 -20.58 -9.92 1.99
N ARG A 42 -21.67 -10.66 2.19
CA ARG A 42 -21.87 -12.00 1.63
C ARG A 42 -21.74 -12.01 0.11
N GLU A 43 -22.49 -11.13 -0.57
CA GLU A 43 -22.44 -11.04 -2.03
C GLU A 43 -21.04 -10.72 -2.55
N GLN A 44 -20.29 -9.86 -1.86
CA GLN A 44 -18.90 -9.60 -2.20
C GLN A 44 -18.03 -10.85 -2.01
N PHE A 45 -18.08 -11.49 -0.85
CA PHE A 45 -17.25 -12.68 -0.59
C PHE A 45 -17.57 -13.84 -1.53
N ARG A 46 -18.84 -14.00 -1.90
CA ARG A 46 -19.27 -14.93 -2.97
C ARG A 46 -18.58 -14.65 -4.31
N ARG A 47 -18.39 -13.37 -4.68
CA ARG A 47 -17.67 -12.98 -5.91
C ARG A 47 -16.16 -13.13 -5.79
N VAL A 48 -15.61 -12.92 -4.61
CA VAL A 48 -14.16 -13.00 -4.35
C VAL A 48 -13.66 -14.44 -4.29
N ALA A 49 -14.46 -15.37 -3.75
CA ALA A 49 -14.04 -16.76 -3.51
C ALA A 49 -13.44 -17.49 -4.73
N PRO A 50 -14.04 -17.43 -5.94
CA PRO A 50 -13.46 -18.04 -7.14
C PRO A 50 -12.06 -17.51 -7.49
N TRP A 51 -11.79 -16.24 -7.20
CA TRP A 51 -10.50 -15.61 -7.50
C TRP A 51 -9.42 -16.05 -6.52
N LEU A 52 -9.73 -16.18 -5.23
CA LEU A 52 -8.77 -16.76 -4.29
C LEU A 52 -8.40 -18.20 -4.68
N ALA A 53 -9.37 -19.00 -5.10
CA ALA A 53 -9.13 -20.36 -5.58
C ALA A 53 -8.20 -20.36 -6.82
N THR A 54 -8.45 -19.45 -7.75
CA THR A 54 -7.62 -19.26 -8.95
C THR A 54 -6.19 -18.88 -8.59
N VAL A 55 -6.00 -17.88 -7.72
CA VAL A 55 -4.68 -17.43 -7.26
C VAL A 55 -3.91 -18.56 -6.58
N ARG A 56 -4.57 -19.34 -5.71
CA ARG A 56 -3.96 -20.52 -5.07
C ARG A 56 -3.50 -21.56 -6.10
N SER A 57 -4.26 -21.79 -7.17
CA SER A 57 -3.87 -22.71 -8.24
C SER A 57 -2.66 -22.19 -9.01
N LEU A 58 -2.69 -20.93 -9.45
CA LEU A 58 -1.60 -20.31 -10.21
C LEU A 58 -0.28 -20.34 -9.45
N TRP A 59 -0.30 -20.03 -8.15
CA TRP A 59 0.91 -20.06 -7.34
C TRP A 59 1.40 -21.46 -7.03
N ARG A 60 0.50 -22.45 -6.91
CA ARG A 60 0.88 -23.86 -6.78
C ARG A 60 1.64 -24.35 -8.02
N GLU A 61 1.27 -23.89 -9.21
CA GLU A 61 1.96 -24.23 -10.46
C GLU A 61 3.28 -23.47 -10.61
N ARG A 62 3.33 -22.21 -10.17
CA ARG A 62 4.52 -21.34 -10.29
C ARG A 62 5.67 -21.73 -9.34
N VAL A 63 5.37 -22.29 -8.17
CA VAL A 63 6.37 -22.55 -7.12
C VAL A 63 6.91 -23.99 -7.22
N PRO A 64 8.24 -24.19 -7.21
CA PRO A 64 8.83 -25.53 -7.17
C PRO A 64 8.27 -26.40 -6.04
N GLY A 65 7.85 -27.62 -6.38
CA GLY A 65 7.26 -28.57 -5.42
C GLY A 65 5.83 -28.24 -4.98
N GLY A 66 5.20 -27.21 -5.55
CA GLY A 66 3.78 -26.90 -5.33
C GLY A 66 3.43 -26.38 -3.93
N ARG A 67 4.42 -26.00 -3.13
CA ARG A 67 4.23 -25.54 -1.74
C ARG A 67 4.10 -24.02 -1.67
N ALA A 68 3.12 -23.49 -2.39
CA ALA A 68 2.86 -22.05 -2.39
C ALA A 68 2.35 -21.54 -1.04
N ARG A 69 3.11 -20.64 -0.41
CA ARG A 69 2.68 -19.78 0.69
C ARG A 69 1.80 -18.63 0.17
N VAL A 70 0.52 -18.68 0.47
CA VAL A 70 -0.49 -17.66 0.12
C VAL A 70 -1.08 -17.18 1.44
N SER A 71 -0.95 -15.89 1.74
CA SER A 71 -1.64 -15.25 2.87
C SER A 71 -2.84 -14.45 2.37
N THR A 72 -3.88 -14.35 3.20
CA THR A 72 -5.04 -13.48 2.91
C THR A 72 -5.14 -12.33 3.90
N CYS A 73 -5.62 -11.18 3.44
CA CYS A 73 -5.85 -10.05 4.31
C CYS A 73 -7.15 -9.32 3.98
N PHE A 74 -7.63 -8.57 4.95
CA PHE A 74 -8.77 -7.68 4.83
C PHE A 74 -8.45 -6.35 5.51
N LEU A 75 -8.61 -5.25 4.78
CA LEU A 75 -8.39 -3.90 5.29
C LEU A 75 -9.73 -3.27 5.64
N VAL A 76 -9.83 -2.73 6.86
CA VAL A 76 -10.98 -1.96 7.31
C VAL A 76 -10.62 -0.48 7.29
N ASP A 77 -11.44 0.32 6.60
CA ASP A 77 -11.37 1.78 6.68
C ASP A 77 -11.95 2.26 8.02
N ASP A 78 -11.06 2.50 8.98
CA ASP A 78 -11.35 3.18 10.24
C ASP A 78 -10.75 4.61 10.31
N TYR A 79 -10.25 5.10 9.16
CA TYR A 79 -9.58 6.38 9.02
C TYR A 79 -10.56 7.48 8.61
N PHE A 80 -11.39 7.22 7.60
CA PHE A 80 -12.38 8.18 7.12
C PHE A 80 -13.71 8.06 7.86
N SER A 81 -14.01 6.90 8.46
CA SER A 81 -15.23 6.69 9.25
C SER A 81 -15.06 5.71 10.41
N ARG A 82 -15.81 5.94 11.50
CA ARG A 82 -15.90 5.05 12.68
C ARG A 82 -17.36 4.89 13.11
N PHE A 83 -18.18 4.33 12.24
CA PHE A 83 -19.63 4.22 12.47
C PHE A 83 -20.03 3.06 13.40
N SER A 84 -19.16 2.06 13.58
CA SER A 84 -19.36 0.90 14.47
C SER A 84 -18.05 0.59 15.20
N THR A 85 -18.09 -0.40 16.09
CA THR A 85 -16.94 -0.84 16.88
C THR A 85 -16.29 -2.10 16.27
N PRO A 86 -15.00 -2.36 16.52
CA PRO A 86 -14.39 -3.64 16.11
C PRO A 86 -15.15 -4.85 16.63
N ALA A 87 -15.70 -4.77 17.84
CA ALA A 87 -16.50 -5.83 18.46
C ALA A 87 -17.79 -6.20 17.73
N GLU A 88 -18.35 -5.29 16.93
CA GLU A 88 -19.53 -5.54 16.13
C GLU A 88 -19.15 -5.88 14.69
N LEU A 89 -18.21 -5.11 14.12
CA LEU A 89 -17.87 -5.20 12.71
C LEU A 89 -17.03 -6.43 12.37
N VAL A 90 -16.00 -6.73 13.17
CA VAL A 90 -15.04 -7.79 12.83
C VAL A 90 -15.72 -9.16 12.82
N PRO A 91 -16.52 -9.56 13.83
CA PRO A 91 -17.25 -10.82 13.77
C PRO A 91 -18.12 -10.96 12.53
N MET A 92 -18.85 -9.89 12.15
CA MET A 92 -19.72 -9.89 10.97
C MET A 92 -18.93 -10.16 9.67
N VAL A 93 -17.76 -9.52 9.52
CA VAL A 93 -16.89 -9.72 8.36
C VAL A 93 -16.34 -11.16 8.32
N LEU A 94 -15.87 -11.68 9.46
CA LEU A 94 -15.32 -13.03 9.54
C LEU A 94 -16.37 -14.10 9.28
N GLU A 95 -17.59 -13.92 9.80
CA GLU A 95 -18.71 -14.84 9.58
C GLU A 95 -19.14 -14.85 8.11
N ALA A 96 -19.30 -13.67 7.50
CA ALA A 96 -19.64 -13.57 6.08
C ALA A 96 -18.56 -14.16 5.15
N ALA A 97 -17.27 -14.05 5.51
CA ALA A 97 -16.19 -14.70 4.77
C ALA A 97 -16.24 -16.23 4.92
N ALA A 98 -16.44 -16.72 6.13
CA ALA A 98 -16.52 -18.14 6.44
C ALA A 98 -17.69 -18.84 5.73
N GLU A 99 -18.83 -18.17 5.55
CA GLU A 99 -19.98 -18.67 4.77
C GLU A 99 -19.63 -18.99 3.30
N HIS A 100 -18.51 -18.47 2.79
CA HIS A 100 -18.03 -18.67 1.42
C HIS A 100 -16.65 -19.34 1.35
N ASP A 101 -16.27 -20.11 2.38
CA ASP A 101 -14.99 -20.83 2.48
C ASP A 101 -13.75 -19.91 2.35
N LEU A 102 -13.92 -18.64 2.70
CA LEU A 102 -12.84 -17.66 2.76
C LEU A 102 -12.29 -17.57 4.18
N THR A 103 -10.99 -17.83 4.32
CA THR A 103 -10.26 -17.52 5.55
C THR A 103 -9.58 -16.17 5.37
N ILE A 104 -9.78 -15.26 6.33
CA ILE A 104 -9.01 -14.03 6.46
C ILE A 104 -7.87 -14.30 7.45
N ASP A 105 -6.63 -14.34 6.98
CA ASP A 105 -5.47 -14.61 7.85
C ASP A 105 -5.07 -13.39 8.67
N TYR A 106 -5.22 -12.19 8.08
CA TYR A 106 -4.83 -10.92 8.67
C TYR A 106 -5.92 -9.85 8.51
N LEU A 107 -6.24 -9.16 9.59
CA LEU A 107 -7.08 -7.96 9.58
C LEU A 107 -6.21 -6.73 9.79
N ALA A 108 -6.36 -5.71 8.96
CA ALA A 108 -5.62 -4.46 9.09
C ALA A 108 -6.54 -3.26 9.22
N ARG A 109 -6.07 -2.21 9.90
CA ARG A 109 -6.73 -0.91 10.01
C ARG A 109 -6.13 0.08 9.03
N GLU A 110 -6.94 0.77 8.25
CA GLU A 110 -6.46 1.81 7.33
C GLU A 110 -5.79 2.96 8.09
N SER A 111 -6.31 3.35 9.26
CA SER A 111 -5.70 4.42 10.06
C SER A 111 -4.27 4.09 10.50
N ALA A 112 -3.94 2.80 10.64
CA ALA A 112 -2.58 2.38 10.96
C ALA A 112 -1.59 2.67 9.81
N CYS A 113 -2.06 2.76 8.57
CA CYS A 113 -1.23 3.20 7.43
C CYS A 113 -0.87 4.69 7.53
N ALA A 114 -1.68 5.50 8.24
CA ALA A 114 -1.31 6.87 8.56
C ALA A 114 -0.31 6.89 9.72
N GLN A 115 -0.75 6.36 10.86
CA GLN A 115 0.04 6.28 12.09
C GLN A 115 -0.54 5.21 13.02
N PHE A 116 0.31 4.62 13.84
CA PHE A 116 -0.15 3.79 14.95
C PHE A 116 0.74 4.02 16.16
N GLU A 117 0.17 3.84 17.34
CA GLU A 117 0.91 3.82 18.58
C GLU A 117 1.36 2.39 18.86
N ASP A 118 2.62 2.26 19.24
CA ASP A 118 3.16 1.02 19.81
C ASP A 118 3.84 1.38 21.12
N ALA A 119 3.49 0.63 22.16
CA ALA A 119 4.00 0.83 23.51
C ALA A 119 5.52 0.70 23.61
N GLN A 120 6.15 0.00 22.65
CA GLN A 120 7.60 -0.27 22.65
C GLN A 120 8.40 0.74 21.83
N SER A 121 7.87 1.21 20.70
CA SER A 121 8.55 2.17 19.81
C SER A 121 8.10 3.62 19.97
N GLY A 122 7.07 3.91 20.76
CA GLY A 122 6.49 5.25 20.88
C GLY A 122 5.58 5.64 19.71
N GLY A 123 5.29 4.68 18.82
CA GLY A 123 4.48 4.86 17.61
C GLY A 123 5.30 5.19 16.36
N VAL A 124 4.69 4.97 15.19
CA VAL A 124 5.31 5.22 13.88
C VAL A 124 4.32 5.95 12.99
N GLU A 125 4.74 7.10 12.44
CA GLU A 125 4.00 7.83 11.40
C GLU A 125 4.31 7.23 10.02
N LEU A 126 3.66 6.12 9.68
CA LEU A 126 3.93 5.38 8.45
C LEU A 126 3.71 6.19 7.17
N ALA A 127 2.68 7.04 7.14
CA ALA A 127 2.44 7.91 6.01
C ALA A 127 3.59 8.92 5.81
N ARG A 128 4.14 9.49 6.90
CA ARG A 128 5.33 10.36 6.82
C ARG A 128 6.56 9.58 6.38
N LEU A 129 6.75 8.38 6.91
CA LEU A 129 7.85 7.49 6.51
C LEU A 129 7.86 7.25 4.99
N VAL A 130 6.69 7.09 4.38
CA VAL A 130 6.56 6.92 2.91
C VAL A 130 6.66 8.26 2.18
N GLU A 131 6.06 9.33 2.68
CA GLU A 131 6.20 10.69 2.12
C GLU A 131 7.68 11.08 2.01
N ASP A 132 8.48 10.76 3.03
CA ASP A 132 9.90 11.09 3.06
C ASP A 132 10.72 10.39 1.97
N ARG A 133 10.21 9.25 1.48
CA ARG A 133 10.81 8.43 0.42
C ARG A 133 10.27 8.74 -0.96
N LEU A 134 9.34 9.68 -1.09
CA LEU A 134 8.91 10.15 -2.41
C LEU A 134 10.07 10.88 -3.08
N VAL A 135 10.35 10.45 -4.31
CA VAL A 135 11.31 11.09 -5.21
C VAL A 135 10.52 11.84 -6.25
N ASP A 136 10.80 13.14 -6.40
CA ASP A 136 10.20 13.91 -7.47
C ASP A 136 10.61 13.32 -8.83
N ASP A 137 9.64 13.16 -9.73
CA ASP A 137 9.85 12.74 -11.13
C ASP A 137 9.67 13.95 -12.08
N PRO A 138 10.61 14.92 -12.07
CA PRO A 138 10.50 16.10 -12.91
C PRO A 138 10.63 15.70 -14.39
N PRO A 139 9.83 16.30 -15.28
CA PRO A 139 10.03 16.11 -16.71
C PRO A 139 11.47 16.50 -17.13
N PRO A 140 12.05 15.84 -18.14
CA PRO A 140 13.37 16.21 -18.64
C PRO A 140 13.44 17.70 -18.99
N GLU A 141 14.58 18.33 -18.70
CA GLU A 141 14.86 19.74 -19.02
C GLU A 141 13.92 20.76 -18.34
N THR A 142 13.38 20.44 -17.16
CA THR A 142 12.55 21.38 -16.38
C THR A 142 13.34 22.20 -15.37
N ASP A 143 12.81 23.39 -15.05
CA ASP A 143 13.41 24.44 -14.22
C ASP A 143 12.80 24.54 -12.80
N GLY A 144 12.01 23.54 -12.39
CA GLY A 144 11.29 23.59 -11.11
C GLY A 144 9.98 24.40 -11.16
N SER A 145 9.30 24.45 -12.32
CA SER A 145 8.01 25.16 -12.47
C SER A 145 6.88 24.72 -11.50
N ARG A 146 7.06 23.60 -10.81
CA ARG A 146 6.15 23.09 -9.78
C ARG A 146 6.88 23.06 -8.42
N PRO A 147 6.24 23.50 -7.33
CA PRO A 147 6.80 23.27 -6.00
C PRO A 147 6.90 21.76 -5.70
N PRO A 148 7.85 21.34 -4.85
CA PRO A 148 8.05 19.95 -4.45
C PRO A 148 6.77 19.27 -3.91
N VAL A 149 6.68 17.94 -4.07
CA VAL A 149 5.52 17.15 -3.61
C VAL A 149 5.23 17.36 -2.12
N LYS A 150 6.29 17.47 -1.31
CA LYS A 150 6.24 17.61 0.15
C LYS A 150 5.71 18.98 0.61
N GLU A 151 5.74 19.99 -0.26
CA GLU A 151 5.18 21.32 0.03
C GLU A 151 3.71 21.43 -0.34
N THR A 152 3.29 20.73 -1.40
CA THR A 152 1.95 20.89 -1.96
C THR A 152 0.99 19.79 -1.57
N GLY A 153 1.49 18.58 -1.30
CA GLY A 153 0.67 17.38 -1.16
C GLY A 153 0.14 16.87 -2.49
N TRP A 154 0.68 17.29 -3.64
CA TRP A 154 0.23 16.85 -4.96
C TRP A 154 1.37 16.23 -5.77
N LEU A 155 1.21 14.96 -6.13
CA LEU A 155 2.15 14.17 -6.94
C LEU A 155 1.68 14.14 -8.40
N CYS A 156 2.60 14.30 -9.36
CA CYS A 156 2.30 14.12 -10.80
C CYS A 156 3.26 13.14 -11.43
N ASN A 157 2.87 12.59 -12.58
CA ASN A 157 3.69 11.71 -13.39
C ASN A 157 4.20 12.35 -14.69
N GLY A 158 4.33 13.69 -14.71
CA GLY A 158 4.88 14.40 -15.86
C GLY A 158 4.47 15.87 -15.97
N SER A 159 4.29 16.32 -17.22
CA SER A 159 3.99 17.73 -17.57
C SER A 159 2.51 17.95 -17.84
N ARG A 160 1.93 18.93 -17.15
CA ARG A 160 0.56 19.41 -17.42
C ARG A 160 0.55 20.33 -18.65
N SER A 161 -0.57 20.35 -19.36
CA SER A 161 -0.81 21.37 -20.41
C SER A 161 -0.61 22.78 -19.86
N PRO A 162 0.08 23.68 -20.59
CA PRO A 162 0.23 25.06 -20.18
C PRO A 162 -1.13 25.73 -20.05
N ARG A 163 -1.35 26.49 -18.96
CA ARG A 163 -2.52 27.38 -18.88
C ARG A 163 -2.30 28.50 -19.88
N THR A 164 -3.25 28.70 -20.80
CA THR A 164 -3.30 29.86 -21.70
C THR A 164 -3.71 31.11 -20.89
N THR A 165 -2.84 31.54 -19.98
CA THR A 165 -2.98 32.83 -19.29
C THR A 165 -2.19 33.86 -20.08
N PRO A 166 -2.71 35.10 -20.31
CA PRO A 166 -1.91 36.17 -20.90
C PRO A 166 -0.73 36.47 -19.96
N MET A 167 0.44 35.95 -20.28
CA MET A 167 1.64 36.15 -19.48
C MET A 167 2.16 37.54 -19.81
N GLN A 168 1.79 38.53 -19.00
CA GLN A 168 2.13 39.96 -19.14
C GLN A 168 1.61 40.62 -20.44
N ALA A 169 1.37 41.93 -20.37
CA ALA A 169 0.85 42.74 -21.48
C ALA A 169 1.75 42.76 -22.75
N MET A 170 2.94 42.14 -22.70
CA MET A 170 3.89 42.02 -23.83
C MET A 170 4.48 40.61 -24.02
N GLY A 171 4.01 39.58 -23.32
CA GLY A 171 4.53 38.22 -23.49
C GLY A 171 3.84 37.45 -24.61
N LYS A 172 4.62 36.65 -25.36
CA LYS A 172 4.06 35.71 -26.34
C LYS A 172 3.17 34.70 -25.60
N THR A 173 1.92 34.56 -26.03
CA THR A 173 1.04 33.48 -25.55
C THR A 173 1.68 32.14 -25.89
N ARG A 174 1.91 31.29 -24.89
CA ARG A 174 2.28 29.89 -25.14
C ARG A 174 1.09 29.19 -25.81
N PRO A 175 1.28 28.53 -26.96
CA PRO A 175 0.22 27.72 -27.54
C PRO A 175 -0.16 26.59 -26.57
N TRP A 176 -1.39 26.10 -26.67
CA TRP A 176 -1.80 24.92 -25.93
C TRP A 176 -1.00 23.69 -26.40
N GLU A 177 -0.55 22.89 -25.45
CA GLU A 177 0.15 21.62 -25.69
C GLU A 177 -0.51 20.51 -24.86
N PRO A 178 -0.62 19.27 -25.38
CA PRO A 178 -1.21 18.16 -24.64
C PRO A 178 -0.35 17.79 -23.41
N PRO A 179 -0.95 17.28 -22.33
CA PRO A 179 -0.17 16.84 -21.19
C PRO A 179 0.69 15.62 -21.56
N ALA A 180 1.85 15.49 -20.92
CA ALA A 180 2.82 14.44 -21.19
C ALA A 180 3.15 13.67 -19.92
N GLN A 181 2.99 12.35 -19.98
CA GLN A 181 3.51 11.46 -18.96
C GLN A 181 5.01 11.23 -19.19
N ASN A 182 5.79 11.19 -18.12
CA ASN A 182 7.19 10.78 -18.17
C ASN A 182 7.31 9.30 -18.58
N ALA A 183 8.41 8.94 -19.24
CA ALA A 183 8.68 7.57 -19.71
C ALA A 183 7.54 6.91 -20.54
N LYS A 184 6.69 7.71 -21.21
CA LYS A 184 5.52 7.23 -21.95
C LYS A 184 5.88 6.24 -23.06
N ARG A 185 5.07 5.18 -23.21
CA ARG A 185 5.21 4.18 -24.29
C ARG A 185 4.12 4.36 -25.34
N GLY A 186 4.35 5.29 -26.28
CA GLY A 186 3.47 5.53 -27.43
C GLY A 186 2.20 6.37 -27.18
N HIS A 187 1.80 6.59 -25.92
CA HIS A 187 0.68 7.48 -25.53
C HIS A 187 0.88 8.03 -24.11
N SER A 188 0.27 9.16 -23.78
CA SER A 188 0.37 9.80 -22.45
C SER A 188 -0.89 9.56 -21.62
N ILE A 189 -0.73 9.15 -20.36
CA ILE A 189 -1.76 9.24 -19.32
C ILE A 189 -1.22 10.11 -18.19
N PHE A 190 -1.65 11.36 -18.17
CA PHE A 190 -1.22 12.32 -17.15
C PHE A 190 -2.19 12.34 -15.99
N VAL A 191 -1.67 12.27 -14.76
CA VAL A 191 -2.46 12.37 -13.53
C VAL A 191 -1.79 13.32 -12.53
N ASP A 192 -2.64 13.99 -11.76
CA ASP A 192 -2.27 14.69 -10.53
C ASP A 192 -3.01 14.02 -9.38
N VAL A 193 -2.26 13.61 -8.37
CA VAL A 193 -2.74 12.83 -7.23
C VAL A 193 -2.54 13.64 -5.95
N GLU A 194 -3.63 13.93 -5.26
CA GLU A 194 -3.60 14.52 -3.92
C GLU A 194 -3.18 13.44 -2.91
N LEU A 195 -2.10 13.69 -2.18
CA LEU A 195 -1.58 12.81 -1.13
C LEU A 195 -2.15 13.17 0.24
N TRP A 196 -2.40 14.46 0.45
CA TRP A 196 -2.96 14.98 1.68
C TRP A 196 -3.51 16.39 1.47
N ASP A 197 -4.41 16.79 2.37
CA ASP A 197 -4.84 18.18 2.51
C ASP A 197 -4.68 18.66 3.96
N GLU A 198 -4.51 19.98 4.12
CA GLU A 198 -4.40 20.65 5.42
C GLU A 198 -5.56 21.63 5.66
N ARG A 199 -6.76 21.31 5.13
CA ARG A 199 -7.95 22.17 5.33
C ARG A 199 -8.49 22.07 6.76
N GLY A 200 -8.20 20.97 7.45
CA GLY A 200 -8.60 20.70 8.83
C GLY A 200 -7.56 21.13 9.88
N PRO A 201 -7.83 20.88 11.17
CA PRO A 201 -6.90 21.18 12.26
C PRO A 201 -5.64 20.32 12.23
N ARG A 202 -5.65 19.23 11.45
CA ARG A 202 -4.52 18.34 11.19
C ARG A 202 -4.53 17.97 9.71
N ARG A 203 -3.36 17.59 9.21
CA ARG A 203 -3.21 17.00 7.89
C ARG A 203 -4.05 15.72 7.77
N THR A 204 -4.80 15.59 6.68
CA THR A 204 -5.56 14.39 6.32
C THR A 204 -4.89 13.74 5.12
N TRP A 205 -4.53 12.46 5.23
CA TRP A 205 -3.96 11.70 4.12
C TRP A 205 -5.08 11.19 3.21
N SER A 206 -4.81 11.12 1.91
CA SER A 206 -5.77 10.60 0.95
C SER A 206 -5.80 9.07 0.95
N CYS A 207 -6.96 8.49 0.64
CA CYS A 207 -7.13 7.04 0.48
C CYS A 207 -6.10 6.40 -0.47
N PRO A 208 -5.82 6.92 -1.69
CA PRO A 208 -4.79 6.33 -2.54
C PRO A 208 -3.38 6.39 -1.93
N PHE A 209 -3.07 7.40 -1.10
CA PHE A 209 -1.78 7.43 -0.41
C PHE A 209 -1.70 6.38 0.69
N LEU A 210 -2.72 6.24 1.52
CA LEU A 210 -2.78 5.19 2.55
C LEU A 210 -2.78 3.77 1.93
N ALA A 211 -3.46 3.58 0.81
CA ALA A 211 -3.41 2.34 0.04
C ALA A 211 -2.00 2.06 -0.53
N ALA A 212 -1.25 3.08 -0.94
CA ALA A 212 0.15 2.90 -1.33
C ALA A 212 1.03 2.45 -0.14
N VAL A 213 0.87 3.05 1.04
CA VAL A 213 1.53 2.61 2.27
C VAL A 213 1.17 1.14 2.57
N TRP A 214 -0.10 0.78 2.43
CA TRP A 214 -0.60 -0.57 2.63
C TRP A 214 0.07 -1.60 1.70
N GLN A 215 0.22 -1.28 0.41
CA GLN A 215 0.94 -2.14 -0.53
C GLN A 215 2.40 -2.34 -0.12
N LEU A 216 3.09 -1.28 0.34
CA LEU A 216 4.49 -1.39 0.80
C LEU A 216 4.63 -2.25 2.06
N LEU A 217 3.66 -2.20 2.99
CA LEU A 217 3.60 -3.08 4.15
C LEU A 217 3.40 -4.55 3.74
N ARG A 218 2.44 -4.82 2.85
CA ARG A 218 2.17 -6.16 2.31
C ARG A 218 3.32 -6.71 1.49
N LEU A 219 4.11 -5.86 0.83
CA LEU A 219 5.34 -6.28 0.16
C LEU A 219 6.54 -6.42 1.11
N GLY A 220 6.39 -6.01 2.37
CA GLY A 220 7.46 -6.08 3.38
C GLY A 220 8.62 -5.13 3.11
N LEU A 221 8.37 -4.01 2.42
CA LEU A 221 9.40 -3.10 1.91
C LEU A 221 9.68 -1.89 2.81
N LEU A 222 8.86 -1.67 3.85
CA LEU A 222 9.06 -0.55 4.77
C LEU A 222 9.99 -0.91 5.92
N ARG A 223 10.88 0.02 6.28
CA ARG A 223 11.69 -0.03 7.50
C ARG A 223 11.66 1.32 8.21
N SER A 224 11.47 1.27 9.53
CA SER A 224 11.68 2.42 10.42
C SER A 224 12.91 2.13 11.26
N ASP A 225 13.96 2.94 11.14
CA ASP A 225 15.26 2.72 11.80
C ASP A 225 15.82 1.30 11.62
N GLY A 226 15.66 0.74 10.42
CA GLY A 226 16.08 -0.62 10.07
C GLY A 226 15.18 -1.74 10.62
N GLN A 227 14.15 -1.42 11.41
CA GLN A 227 13.19 -2.38 11.94
C GLN A 227 11.93 -2.47 11.07
N VAL A 228 11.25 -3.61 11.17
CA VAL A 228 9.94 -3.82 10.55
C VAL A 228 8.93 -2.99 11.34
N PRO A 229 8.28 -1.98 10.73
CA PRO A 229 7.50 -1.03 11.50
C PRO A 229 6.24 -1.67 12.10
N LEU A 230 5.62 -2.60 11.38
CA LEU A 230 4.28 -3.11 11.74
C LEU A 230 4.23 -4.64 11.66
N PRO A 231 4.78 -5.37 12.65
CA PRO A 231 4.61 -6.81 12.71
C PRO A 231 3.16 -7.17 13.09
N PRO A 232 2.52 -8.15 12.41
CA PRO A 232 1.21 -8.65 12.82
C PRO A 232 1.24 -9.27 14.21
N VAL A 233 0.23 -8.97 15.03
CA VAL A 233 0.10 -9.51 16.39
C VAL A 233 -1.16 -10.36 16.54
N ALA A 234 -1.12 -11.38 17.39
CA ALA A 234 -2.35 -12.08 17.77
C ALA A 234 -3.20 -11.14 18.65
N LEU A 235 -4.53 -11.24 18.54
CA LEU A 235 -5.42 -10.62 19.51
C LEU A 235 -5.63 -11.60 20.68
N ASP A 236 -5.31 -11.15 21.88
CA ASP A 236 -5.62 -11.88 23.10
C ASP A 236 -6.94 -11.36 23.68
N GLY A 237 -7.94 -12.23 23.84
CA GLY A 237 -9.23 -11.89 24.45
C GLY A 237 -10.29 -11.41 23.45
N ASP A 238 -11.23 -10.61 23.95
CA ASP A 238 -12.39 -10.14 23.19
C ASP A 238 -12.05 -8.99 22.24
N TRP A 239 -12.87 -8.82 21.20
CA TRP A 239 -12.77 -7.67 20.30
C TRP A 239 -13.00 -6.35 21.06
N PRO A 240 -12.15 -5.32 20.85
CA PRO A 240 -12.29 -4.06 21.54
C PRO A 240 -13.52 -3.28 21.04
N ARG A 241 -14.07 -2.44 21.91
CA ARG A 241 -15.19 -1.54 21.57
C ARG A 241 -14.72 -0.20 20.97
N ASP A 242 -13.41 0.05 20.96
CA ASP A 242 -12.83 1.23 20.34
C ASP A 242 -11.77 0.80 19.31
N TRP A 243 -11.74 1.51 18.18
CA TRP A 243 -10.77 1.26 17.12
C TRP A 243 -9.33 1.44 17.60
N GLY A 244 -9.06 2.41 18.48
CA GLY A 244 -7.73 2.61 19.07
C GLY A 244 -7.23 1.42 19.89
N GLY A 245 -8.14 0.60 20.44
CA GLY A 245 -7.80 -0.63 21.16
C GLY A 245 -7.50 -1.83 20.25
N LEU A 246 -7.82 -1.76 18.96
CA LEU A 246 -7.54 -2.84 18.01
C LEU A 246 -6.12 -2.68 17.46
N PRO A 247 -5.28 -3.74 17.51
CA PRO A 247 -3.94 -3.69 16.93
C PRO A 247 -3.97 -3.31 15.45
N ALA A 248 -2.90 -2.65 15.00
CA ALA A 248 -2.76 -2.17 13.64
C ALA A 248 -2.94 -3.25 12.56
N VAL A 249 -2.31 -4.42 12.78
CA VAL A 249 -2.54 -5.64 12.00
C VAL A 249 -2.70 -6.81 12.96
N VAL A 250 -3.89 -7.41 12.95
CA VAL A 250 -4.23 -8.60 13.75
C VAL A 250 -4.01 -9.86 12.91
N ARG A 251 -3.23 -10.80 13.43
CA ARG A 251 -3.12 -12.16 12.90
C ARG A 251 -4.28 -12.99 13.45
N LEU A 252 -5.25 -13.26 12.59
CA LEU A 252 -6.46 -14.03 12.89
C LEU A 252 -6.21 -15.54 12.84
N ASN A 253 -5.41 -15.98 11.88
CA ASN A 253 -5.06 -17.39 11.69
C ASN A 253 -3.63 -17.66 12.17
N PRO A 254 -3.42 -18.42 13.27
CA PRO A 254 -2.08 -18.77 13.76
C PRO A 254 -1.25 -19.61 12.78
N GLN A 255 -1.89 -20.30 11.84
CA GLN A 255 -1.25 -21.12 10.81
C GLN A 255 -1.05 -20.39 9.48
N ALA A 256 -1.36 -19.09 9.44
CA ALA A 256 -1.21 -18.28 8.25
C ALA A 256 0.21 -18.33 7.68
N ALA A 257 0.30 -18.35 6.36
CA ALA A 257 1.53 -17.98 5.68
C ALA A 257 1.90 -16.52 6.06
N PRO A 258 3.18 -16.11 5.98
CA PRO A 258 3.59 -14.77 6.41
C PRO A 258 2.76 -13.63 5.80
N PHE A 259 2.54 -12.57 6.59
CA PHE A 259 1.78 -11.40 6.16
C PHE A 259 2.40 -10.72 4.94
N SER A 260 3.68 -10.36 5.04
CA SER A 260 4.41 -9.78 3.92
C SER A 260 4.65 -10.83 2.83
N ALA A 261 4.75 -10.40 1.57
CA ALA A 261 4.86 -11.28 0.42
C ALA A 261 5.73 -10.68 -0.69
N TYR A 262 6.21 -11.52 -1.60
CA TYR A 262 6.94 -11.03 -2.79
C TYR A 262 6.06 -10.22 -3.74
N THR A 263 4.78 -10.56 -3.81
CA THR A 263 3.79 -9.95 -4.69
C THR A 263 2.48 -9.78 -3.93
N THR A 264 1.65 -8.86 -4.41
CA THR A 264 0.31 -8.64 -3.87
C THR A 264 -0.74 -8.80 -4.96
N LEU A 265 -1.91 -9.26 -4.55
CA LEU A 265 -3.11 -9.22 -5.36
C LEU A 265 -4.26 -8.65 -4.56
N SER A 266 -5.05 -7.75 -5.14
CA SER A 266 -6.27 -7.22 -4.51
C SER A 266 -7.48 -7.54 -5.39
N VAL A 267 -8.52 -8.14 -4.80
CA VAL A 267 -9.81 -8.38 -5.47
C VAL A 267 -10.76 -7.27 -5.03
N LEU A 268 -11.07 -6.35 -5.95
CA LEU A 268 -11.72 -5.08 -5.66
C LEU A 268 -12.93 -4.84 -6.55
N SER A 269 -13.81 -3.93 -6.15
CA SER A 269 -14.85 -3.41 -7.04
C SER A 269 -14.25 -2.50 -8.13
N PRO A 270 -14.78 -2.48 -9.38
CA PRO A 270 -14.33 -1.57 -10.43
C PRO A 270 -14.32 -0.09 -10.06
N ARG A 271 -15.09 0.33 -9.05
CA ARG A 271 -15.07 1.71 -8.55
C ARG A 271 -13.70 2.15 -8.01
N PHE A 272 -12.84 1.20 -7.63
CA PHE A 272 -11.48 1.46 -7.15
C PHE A 272 -10.48 1.70 -8.28
N LEU A 273 -10.85 1.53 -9.55
CA LEU A 273 -9.93 1.73 -10.68
C LEU A 273 -9.18 3.09 -10.64
N PRO A 274 -9.84 4.24 -10.39
CA PRO A 274 -9.14 5.52 -10.29
C PRO A 274 -8.19 5.59 -9.08
N VAL A 275 -8.58 4.98 -7.96
CA VAL A 275 -7.76 4.90 -6.74
C VAL A 275 -6.52 4.06 -7.00
N GLU A 276 -6.65 2.90 -7.63
CA GLU A 276 -5.52 2.02 -7.92
C GLU A 276 -4.59 2.58 -9.01
N LEU A 277 -5.10 3.38 -9.95
CA LEU A 277 -4.26 4.18 -10.85
C LEU A 277 -3.40 5.17 -10.05
N ALA A 278 -3.99 5.86 -9.08
CA ALA A 278 -3.26 6.77 -8.20
C ALA A 278 -2.24 6.03 -7.32
N VAL A 279 -2.60 4.87 -6.74
CA VAL A 279 -1.69 4.00 -5.97
C VAL A 279 -0.46 3.62 -6.80
N ARG A 280 -0.67 3.10 -8.03
CA ARG A 280 0.45 2.75 -8.92
C ARG A 280 1.32 3.95 -9.27
N THR A 281 0.70 5.12 -9.46
CA THR A 281 1.45 6.36 -9.74
C THR A 281 2.32 6.76 -8.55
N ILE A 282 1.77 6.75 -7.34
CA ILE A 282 2.52 7.04 -6.11
C ILE A 282 3.68 6.05 -5.96
N LEU A 283 3.42 4.75 -6.06
CA LEU A 283 4.43 3.71 -5.85
C LEU A 283 5.55 3.74 -6.90
N SER A 284 5.30 4.24 -8.10
CA SER A 284 6.35 4.46 -9.10
C SER A 284 7.38 5.53 -8.71
N GLN A 285 7.08 6.32 -7.68
CA GLN A 285 7.92 7.42 -7.17
C GLN A 285 8.37 7.21 -5.73
N VAL A 286 8.16 6.02 -5.15
CA VAL A 286 8.66 5.69 -3.81
C VAL A 286 10.01 5.00 -3.91
N ALA A 287 11.04 5.59 -3.31
CA ALA A 287 12.33 4.95 -3.12
C ALA A 287 12.26 3.90 -2.00
N VAL A 288 12.68 2.67 -2.30
CA VAL A 288 12.82 1.58 -1.33
C VAL A 288 14.29 1.37 -1.03
N ASP A 289 14.61 1.00 0.22
CA ASP A 289 15.97 0.71 0.65
C ASP A 289 16.57 -0.47 -0.16
N ASP A 290 17.73 -0.23 -0.79
CA ASP A 290 18.42 -1.20 -1.65
C ASP A 290 18.73 -2.52 -0.92
N GLU A 291 19.05 -2.45 0.37
CA GLU A 291 19.32 -3.64 1.18
C GLU A 291 18.05 -4.48 1.35
N VAL A 292 16.90 -3.84 1.52
CA VAL A 292 15.61 -4.54 1.57
C VAL A 292 15.31 -5.18 0.23
N LEU A 293 15.48 -4.46 -0.89
CA LEU A 293 15.27 -5.02 -2.23
C LEU A 293 16.17 -6.22 -2.50
N ARG A 294 17.44 -6.14 -2.11
CA ARG A 294 18.42 -7.22 -2.24
C ARG A 294 18.05 -8.44 -1.40
N GLN A 295 17.59 -8.24 -0.16
CA GLN A 295 17.10 -9.32 0.71
C GLN A 295 15.91 -10.04 0.07
N VAL A 296 14.94 -9.29 -0.47
CA VAL A 296 13.76 -9.85 -1.15
C VAL A 296 14.16 -10.62 -2.41
N ALA A 297 14.99 -10.03 -3.27
CA ALA A 297 15.46 -10.64 -4.52
C ALA A 297 16.19 -11.96 -4.25
N THR A 298 17.21 -11.93 -3.38
CA THR A 298 18.01 -13.12 -3.02
C THR A 298 17.12 -14.26 -2.52
N ARG A 299 16.13 -13.94 -1.68
CA ARG A 299 15.22 -14.95 -1.14
C ARG A 299 14.29 -15.52 -2.20
N SER A 300 13.72 -14.66 -3.05
CA SER A 300 12.83 -15.09 -4.14
C SER A 300 13.53 -16.01 -5.12
N GLU A 301 14.79 -15.70 -5.48
CA GLU A 301 15.63 -16.54 -6.34
C GLU A 301 15.92 -17.90 -5.70
N SER A 302 16.25 -17.93 -4.40
CA SER A 302 16.48 -19.18 -3.66
C SER A 302 15.25 -20.08 -3.60
N GLU A 303 14.06 -19.49 -3.73
CA GLU A 303 12.77 -20.19 -3.76
C GLU A 303 12.26 -20.45 -5.19
N GLY A 304 13.05 -20.11 -6.22
CA GLY A 304 12.72 -20.33 -7.63
C GLY A 304 11.62 -19.41 -8.17
N VAL A 305 11.38 -18.27 -7.52
CA VAL A 305 10.37 -17.28 -7.92
C VAL A 305 11.06 -16.06 -8.53
N ARG A 306 10.87 -15.86 -9.83
CA ARG A 306 11.28 -14.63 -10.50
C ARG A 306 10.33 -13.49 -10.15
N LEU A 307 10.88 -12.36 -9.71
CA LEU A 307 10.14 -11.12 -9.46
C LEU A 307 10.32 -10.15 -10.62
N GLU A 308 9.30 -9.32 -10.83
CA GLU A 308 9.42 -8.17 -11.71
C GLU A 308 10.36 -7.13 -11.08
N GLU A 309 11.15 -6.47 -11.93
CA GLU A 309 12.11 -5.47 -11.51
C GLU A 309 11.40 -4.27 -10.86
N GLU A 310 10.43 -3.73 -11.57
CA GLU A 310 9.60 -2.62 -11.13
C GLU A 310 8.68 -3.00 -9.97
N LEU A 311 8.69 -2.18 -8.92
CA LEU A 311 7.87 -2.37 -7.73
C LEU A 311 6.37 -2.51 -8.08
N VAL A 312 5.89 -1.62 -8.94
CA VAL A 312 4.48 -1.56 -9.34
C VAL A 312 4.02 -2.83 -10.05
N ASP A 313 4.93 -3.56 -10.69
CA ASP A 313 4.59 -4.79 -11.42
C ASP A 313 4.56 -6.03 -10.52
N ARG A 314 4.92 -5.88 -9.24
CA ARG A 314 4.69 -6.88 -8.19
C ARG A 314 3.28 -6.81 -7.60
N ILE A 315 2.47 -5.85 -8.04
CA ILE A 315 1.11 -5.58 -7.56
C ILE A 315 0.11 -5.88 -8.67
N SER A 316 -0.87 -6.72 -8.37
CA SER A 316 -1.91 -7.15 -9.30
C SER A 316 -3.31 -6.87 -8.78
N TYR A 317 -4.26 -6.70 -9.69
CA TYR A 317 -5.65 -6.42 -9.37
C TYR A 317 -6.60 -7.33 -10.13
N VAL A 318 -7.70 -7.68 -9.48
CA VAL A 318 -8.87 -8.30 -10.09
C VAL A 318 -10.08 -7.43 -9.75
N PHE A 319 -10.78 -6.92 -10.76
CA PHE A 319 -11.96 -6.07 -10.57
C PHE A 319 -13.25 -6.83 -10.84
N VAL A 320 -14.15 -6.93 -9.84
CA VAL A 320 -15.37 -7.81 -9.83
C VAL A 320 -16.62 -7.15 -9.25
#